data_AF-A0A7X8N7L0-F1
#
_entry.id   AF-A0A7X8N7L0-F1
#
_cell.length_a   1.000
_cell.length_b   1.000
_cell.length_c   1.000
_cell.angle_alpha   90.00
_cell.angle_beta   90.00
_cell.angle_gamma   90.00
#
_symmetry.space_group_name_H-M   'P 1'
#
loop_
_entity.id
_entity.type
_entity.pdbx_description
1 polymer ?
#
loop_
_entity_poly.entity_id
_entity_poly.type
_entity_poly.pdbx_seq_one_letter_code
_entity_poly.pdbx_strand_id
1 'polypeptide(L)'
;MNRRIDISKVFPKYAFWDMDSSKLSLKRDKDIIIPRALYATTKETFPKDISVLEAYYSKKEIVDILKHTKENISNQVCELVSKRYNTKPFYRYAV
;
A
#
# COMPACT_ATOMS: atom_id res chain seq x y z
N MET A 1 0.63 -2.22 26.62
CA MET A 1 -0.01 -3.34 25.90
C MET A 1 0.36 -3.26 24.42
N ASN A 2 1.34 -4.05 23.96
CA ASN A 2 1.72 -4.11 22.54
C ASN A 2 0.73 -5.00 21.78
N ARG A 3 -0.38 -4.43 21.29
CA ARG A 3 -1.23 -5.13 20.34
C ARG A 3 -0.46 -5.25 19.02
N ARG A 4 0.23 -6.39 18.82
CA ARG A 4 0.68 -6.79 17.49
C ARG A 4 -0.59 -6.96 16.65
N ILE A 5 -0.86 -6.01 15.77
CA ILE A 5 -1.95 -6.13 14.81
C ILE A 5 -1.47 -7.12 13.75
N ASP A 6 -2.22 -8.19 13.61
CA ASP A 6 -1.94 -9.25 12.65
C ASP A 6 -2.29 -8.77 11.24
N ILE A 7 -1.31 -8.75 10.35
CA ILE A 7 -1.48 -8.22 8.99
C ILE A 7 -2.45 -9.07 8.19
N SER A 8 -2.52 -10.39 8.43
CA SER A 8 -3.48 -11.29 7.77
C SER A 8 -4.93 -10.98 8.13
N LYS A 9 -5.19 -10.24 9.21
CA LYS A 9 -6.55 -9.80 9.58
C LYS A 9 -6.95 -8.48 8.95
N VAL A 10 -5.98 -7.71 8.48
CA VAL A 10 -6.19 -6.36 7.91
C VAL A 10 -6.18 -6.41 6.40
N PHE A 11 -5.24 -7.16 5.82
CA PHE A 11 -5.06 -7.25 4.39
C PHE A 11 -5.39 -8.64 3.87
N PRO A 12 -5.82 -8.74 2.61
CA PRO A 12 -6.10 -10.03 2.00
C PRO A 12 -4.87 -10.94 2.00
N LYS A 13 -5.05 -12.21 2.35
CA LYS A 13 -3.96 -13.21 2.39
C LYS A 13 -3.21 -13.32 1.06
N TYR A 14 -3.92 -13.16 -0.06
CA TYR A 14 -3.31 -13.22 -1.39
C TYR A 14 -2.27 -12.10 -1.61
N ALA A 15 -2.35 -10.96 -0.91
CA ALA A 15 -1.36 -9.90 -1.07
C ALA A 15 0.00 -10.36 -0.52
N PHE A 16 0.00 -11.14 0.57
CA PHE A 16 1.20 -11.60 1.26
C PHE A 16 1.40 -13.11 1.10
N TRP A 17 0.97 -13.70 -0.01
CA TRP A 17 0.99 -15.16 -0.20
C TRP A 17 2.38 -15.80 -0.10
N ASP A 18 3.42 -15.04 -0.42
CA ASP A 18 4.84 -15.44 -0.38
C ASP A 18 5.54 -15.05 0.93
N MET A 19 4.85 -14.35 1.84
CA MET A 19 5.45 -13.82 3.08
C MET A 19 4.72 -14.29 4.33
N ASP A 20 5.49 -14.51 5.39
CA ASP A 20 4.98 -14.87 6.70
C ASP A 20 4.35 -13.63 7.37
N SER A 21 3.08 -13.37 7.06
CA SER A 21 2.33 -12.19 7.54
C SER A 21 2.25 -12.06 9.07
N SER A 22 2.46 -13.16 9.81
CA SER A 22 2.57 -13.18 11.28
C SER A 22 3.84 -12.51 11.80
N LYS A 23 4.89 -12.43 10.97
CA LYS A 23 6.20 -11.83 11.30
C LYS A 23 6.33 -10.38 10.83
N LEU A 24 5.46 -9.94 9.93
CA LEU A 24 5.45 -8.57 9.42
C LEU A 24 4.87 -7.60 10.47
N SER A 25 5.48 -6.44 10.58
CA SER A 25 5.06 -5.36 11.46
C SER A 25 4.56 -4.19 10.63
N LEU A 26 3.30 -3.78 10.83
CA LEU A 26 2.71 -2.61 10.17
C LEU A 26 3.64 -1.39 10.21
N LYS A 27 4.32 -1.14 11.34
CA LYS A 27 5.17 0.04 11.48
C LYS A 27 6.53 -0.08 10.79
N ARG A 28 7.17 -1.26 10.85
CA ARG A 28 8.53 -1.46 10.33
C ARG A 28 8.53 -1.80 8.85
N ASP A 29 7.58 -2.63 8.43
CA ASP A 29 7.53 -3.22 7.09
C ASP A 29 6.58 -2.46 6.14
N LYS A 30 6.28 -1.20 6.47
CA LYS A 30 5.41 -0.32 5.67
C LYS A 30 5.84 -0.19 4.21
N ASP A 31 7.15 -0.24 3.95
CA ASP A 31 7.72 -0.17 2.59
C ASP A 31 7.31 -1.36 1.71
N ILE A 32 6.99 -2.50 2.33
CA ILE A 32 6.48 -3.70 1.65
C ILE A 32 4.95 -3.73 1.71
N ILE A 33 4.35 -3.40 2.86
CA ILE A 33 2.91 -3.54 3.07
C ILE A 33 2.09 -2.59 2.19
N ILE A 34 2.48 -1.31 2.10
CA ILE A 34 1.75 -0.30 1.32
C ILE A 34 1.68 -0.66 -0.16
N PRO A 35 2.81 -0.92 -0.86
CA PRO A 35 2.74 -1.29 -2.26
C PRO A 35 2.01 -2.63 -2.43
N ARG A 36 2.23 -3.62 -1.56
CA ARG A 36 1.60 -4.94 -1.70
C ARG A 36 0.08 -4.89 -1.55
N ALA A 37 -0.41 -4.06 -0.65
CA ALA A 37 -1.84 -3.81 -0.47
C ALA A 37 -2.47 -3.19 -1.73
N LEU A 38 -1.71 -2.39 -2.48
CA LEU A 38 -2.17 -1.72 -3.71
C LEU A 38 -1.76 -2.45 -4.99
N TYR A 39 -0.94 -3.51 -4.91
CA TYR A 39 -0.45 -4.25 -6.05
C TYR A 39 -1.59 -4.97 -6.80
N ALA A 40 -2.50 -5.57 -6.04
CA ALA A 40 -3.66 -6.28 -6.57
C ALA A 40 -4.92 -5.39 -6.69
N THR A 41 -4.80 -4.10 -6.40
CA THR A 41 -5.91 -3.15 -6.42
C THR A 41 -6.30 -2.77 -7.85
N THR A 42 -7.59 -2.68 -8.12
CA THR A 42 -8.15 -2.15 -9.38
C THR A 42 -8.77 -0.76 -9.16
N LYS A 43 -9.16 -0.05 -10.23
CA LYS A 43 -9.88 1.23 -10.10
C LYS A 43 -11.13 1.14 -9.20
N GLU A 44 -11.80 -0.01 -9.23
CA GLU A 44 -13.03 -0.27 -8.49
C GLU A 44 -12.77 -0.56 -7.00
N THR A 45 -11.73 -1.33 -6.69
CA THR A 45 -11.39 -1.69 -5.30
C THR A 45 -10.50 -0.63 -4.63
N PHE A 46 -9.82 0.21 -5.42
CA PHE A 46 -8.89 1.23 -4.94
C PHE A 46 -9.43 2.08 -3.80
N PRO A 47 -10.67 2.62 -3.85
CA PRO A 47 -11.18 3.45 -2.78
C PRO A 47 -11.28 2.71 -1.44
N LYS A 48 -11.56 1.42 -1.47
CA LYS A 48 -11.65 0.56 -0.29
C LYS A 48 -10.26 0.21 0.22
N ASP A 49 -9.37 -0.24 -0.67
CA ASP A 49 -8.01 -0.68 -0.32
C ASP A 49 -7.17 0.46 0.28
N ILE A 50 -7.21 1.64 -0.35
CA ILE A 50 -6.49 2.82 0.14
C ILE A 50 -7.06 3.34 1.47
N SER A 51 -8.37 3.20 1.72
CA SER A 51 -8.97 3.61 3.00
C SER A 51 -8.49 2.74 4.16
N VAL A 52 -8.22 1.45 3.90
CA VAL A 52 -7.59 0.57 4.90
C VAL A 52 -6.19 1.08 5.20
N LEU A 53 -5.39 1.43 4.19
CA LEU A 53 -4.06 1.99 4.39
C LEU A 53 -4.08 3.32 5.18
N GLU A 54 -5.04 4.20 4.89
CA GLU A 54 -5.21 5.48 5.59
C GLU A 54 -5.53 5.31 7.08
N ALA A 55 -6.06 4.17 7.50
CA ALA A 55 -6.29 3.88 8.92
C ALA A 55 -5.00 3.58 9.70
N TYR A 56 -3.92 3.21 9.00
CA TYR A 56 -2.64 2.82 9.63
C TYR A 56 -1.47 3.75 9.26
N TYR A 57 -1.52 4.38 8.09
CA TYR A 57 -0.44 5.19 7.54
C TYR A 57 -0.96 6.57 7.14
N SER A 58 -0.11 7.58 7.31
CA SER A 58 -0.42 8.92 6.83
C SER A 58 -0.31 8.99 5.31
N LYS A 59 -1.13 9.85 4.68
CA LYS A 59 -1.05 10.15 3.23
C LYS A 59 0.39 10.43 2.73
N LYS A 60 1.19 11.15 3.54
CA LYS A 60 2.59 11.45 3.20
C LYS A 60 3.44 10.18 3.14
N GLU A 61 3.28 9.28 4.10
CA GLU A 61 4.03 8.02 4.12
C GLU A 61 3.64 7.12 2.96
N ILE A 62 2.34 7.04 2.65
CA ILE A 62 1.85 6.24 1.51
C ILE A 62 2.48 6.75 0.21
N VAL A 63 2.43 8.07 -0.04
CA VAL A 63 2.99 8.67 -1.25
C VAL A 63 4.51 8.51 -1.31
N ASP A 64 5.20 8.74 -0.19
CA ASP A 64 6.66 8.60 -0.11
C ASP A 64 7.10 7.16 -0.43
N ILE A 65 6.47 6.18 0.23
CA ILE A 65 6.75 4.77 0.01
C ILE A 65 6.42 4.37 -1.43
N LEU A 66 5.28 4.78 -1.99
CA LEU A 66 4.96 4.44 -3.38
C LEU A 66 5.92 5.06 -4.41
N LYS A 67 6.57 6.18 -4.08
CA LYS A 67 7.62 6.78 -4.93
C LYS A 67 8.94 6.02 -4.82
N HIS A 68 9.28 5.53 -3.64
CA HIS A 68 10.57 4.90 -3.36
C HIS A 68 10.56 3.36 -3.38
N THR A 69 9.39 2.74 -3.39
CA THR A 69 9.22 1.28 -3.32
C THR A 69 9.94 0.57 -4.46
N LYS A 70 10.34 -0.69 -4.28
CA LYS A 70 10.88 -1.55 -5.35
C LYS A 70 9.82 -2.46 -5.97
N GLU A 71 8.60 -2.47 -5.41
CA GLU A 71 7.49 -3.27 -5.93
C GLU A 71 6.97 -2.73 -7.26
N ASN A 72 6.50 -3.65 -8.10
CA ASN A 72 6.02 -3.33 -9.44
C ASN A 72 4.58 -2.80 -9.42
N ILE A 73 4.41 -1.56 -8.93
CA ILE A 73 3.10 -0.90 -8.88
C ILE A 73 2.79 -0.23 -10.20
N SER A 74 1.61 -0.56 -10.75
CA SER A 74 1.14 0.04 -12.01
C SER A 74 1.04 1.56 -11.90
N ASN A 75 1.46 2.26 -12.96
CA ASN A 75 1.33 3.72 -13.08
C ASN A 75 -0.11 4.19 -12.82
N GLN A 76 -1.11 3.39 -13.20
CA GLN A 76 -2.51 3.69 -12.93
C GLN A 76 -2.81 3.84 -11.43
N VAL A 77 -2.21 2.99 -10.58
CA VAL A 77 -2.37 3.08 -9.12
C VAL A 77 -1.71 4.34 -8.59
N CYS A 78 -0.51 4.67 -9.06
CA CYS A 78 0.18 5.91 -8.68
C CYS A 78 -0.64 7.16 -9.06
N GLU A 79 -1.31 7.15 -10.21
CA GLU A 79 -2.23 8.22 -10.60
C GLU A 79 -3.47 8.29 -9.71
N LEU A 80 -4.08 7.15 -9.37
CA LEU A 80 -5.24 7.10 -8.48
C LEU A 80 -4.91 7.66 -7.10
N VAL A 81 -3.75 7.29 -6.55
CA VAL A 81 -3.23 7.84 -5.28
C VAL A 81 -3.00 9.33 -5.39
N SER A 82 -2.37 9.79 -6.46
CA SER A 82 -2.10 11.21 -6.69
C SER A 82 -3.38 12.02 -6.79
N LYS A 83 -4.39 11.51 -7.50
CA LYS A 83 -5.73 12.10 -7.59
C LYS A 83 -6.43 12.14 -6.24
N ARG A 84 -6.41 11.03 -5.48
CA ARG A 84 -7.06 10.95 -4.16
C ARG A 84 -6.48 11.94 -3.15
N TYR A 85 -5.17 12.15 -3.18
CA TYR A 85 -4.50 13.05 -2.24
C TYR A 85 -4.22 14.45 -2.81
N ASN A 86 -4.68 14.74 -4.02
CA ASN A 86 -4.42 16.00 -4.72
C ASN A 86 -2.91 16.36 -4.76
N THR A 87 -2.07 15.35 -5.04
CA THR A 87 -0.61 15.50 -5.16
C THR A 87 -0.18 15.43 -6.62
N LYS A 88 1.03 15.91 -6.93
CA LYS A 88 1.62 15.75 -8.25
C LYS A 88 1.62 14.27 -8.66
N PRO A 89 1.12 13.94 -9.86
CA PRO A 89 1.19 12.58 -10.38
C PRO A 89 2.64 12.11 -10.41
N PHE A 90 2.84 10.86 -10.05
CA PHE A 90 4.14 10.21 -10.11
C PHE A 90 3.96 8.88 -10.84
N TYR A 91 5.00 8.49 -11.58
CA TYR A 91 5.01 7.31 -12.41
C TYR A 91 6.27 6.52 -12.06
N ARG A 92 6.15 5.20 -12.00
CA ARG A 92 7.27 4.29 -11.70
C ARG A 92 7.94 3.79 -12.96
N TYR A 93 7.17 3.65 -14.04
CA TYR A 93 7.67 3.26 -15.35
C TYR A 93 7.55 4.43 -16.30
N ALA A 94 8.55 4.58 -17.17
CA ALA A 94 8.48 5.52 -18.28
C ALA A 94 7.21 5.20 -19.11
N VAL A 95 6.40 6.24 -19.32
CA VAL A 95 5.24 6.22 -20.23
C VAL A 95 5.71 6.55 -21.64
#